data_AF-A0A7Y3MR73-F1
#
_entry.id   AF-A0A7Y3MR73-F1
#
_cell.length_a   1.000
_cell.length_b   1.000
_cell.length_c   1.000
_cell.angle_alpha   90.00
_cell.angle_beta   90.00
_cell.angle_gamma   90.00
#
_symmetry.space_group_name_H-M   'P 1'
#
loop_
_entity.id
_entity.type
_entity.pdbx_description
1 polymer ?
#
loop_
_entity_poly.entity_id
_entity_poly.type
_entity_poly.pdbx_seq_one_letter_code
_entity_poly.pdbx_strand_id
1 'polypeptide(L)' 'TFADLISSNSSDIYVRASKELKLYAQGKSYVYVYGNPEIVVDGLNDKSQIIKK' A
#
# COMPACT_ATOMS: atom_id res chain seq x y z
N THR A 1 -5.66 -9.84 -12.29
CA THR A 1 -5.64 -10.08 -10.84
C THR A 1 -5.16 -8.82 -10.20
N PHE A 2 -6.01 -8.21 -9.38
CA PHE A 2 -5.71 -7.01 -8.61
C PHE A 2 -5.76 -7.39 -7.12
N ALA A 3 -5.03 -6.65 -6.30
CA ALA A 3 -5.09 -6.77 -4.84
C ALA A 3 -5.48 -5.41 -4.28
N ASP A 4 -6.47 -5.41 -3.39
CA ASP A 4 -6.94 -4.21 -2.68
C ASP A 4 -6.41 -4.23 -1.25
N LEU A 5 -5.73 -3.16 -0.85
CA LEU A 5 -5.20 -3.00 0.49
C LEU A 5 -5.81 -1.78 1.18
N ILE A 6 -6.45 -2.01 2.33
CA ILE A 6 -7.02 -0.97 3.18
C ILE A 6 -6.34 -1.03 4.54
N SER A 7 -5.70 0.07 4.93
CA SER A 7 -5.09 0.22 6.26
C SER A 7 -5.61 1.46 6.96
N SER A 8 -5.99 1.30 8.22
CA SER A 8 -6.32 2.41 9.13
C SER A 8 -5.47 2.32 10.40
N ASN A 9 -5.12 3.47 10.98
CA ASN A 9 -4.24 3.63 12.14
C ASN A 9 -2.74 3.35 11.87
N SER A 10 -2.06 2.69 12.80
CA SER A 10 -0.60 2.46 12.77
C SER A 10 -0.33 0.99 12.47
N SER A 11 0.14 0.70 11.26
CA SER A 11 0.33 -0.66 10.76
C SER A 11 1.53 -0.75 9.84
N ASP A 12 2.34 -1.80 10.00
CA ASP A 12 3.38 -2.17 9.03
C ASP A 12 2.83 -3.29 8.15
N ILE A 13 2.75 -3.05 6.85
CA ILE A 13 2.12 -3.96 5.88
C ILE A 13 3.11 -4.37 4.82
N TYR A 14 3.19 -5.66 4.56
CA TYR A 14 4.08 -6.25 3.56
C TYR A 14 3.24 -6.93 2.48
N VAL A 15 3.31 -6.43 1.25
CA VAL A 15 2.51 -6.93 0.14
C VAL A 15 3.39 -7.25 -1.06
N ARG A 16 3.15 -8.41 -1.68
CA ARG A 16 3.78 -8.78 -2.96
C ARG A 16 2.71 -8.72 -4.04
N ALA A 17 2.95 -7.93 -5.07
CA ALA A 17 2.09 -7.83 -6.24
C ALA A 17 2.93 -7.79 -7.52
N SER A 18 2.38 -8.32 -8.61
CA SER A 18 3.09 -8.46 -9.88
C SER A 18 2.41 -7.77 -11.07
N LYS A 19 1.17 -7.27 -10.88
CA LYS A 19 0.39 -6.61 -11.94
C LYS A 19 -0.11 -5.27 -11.47
N GLU A 20 -1.17 -5.24 -10.66
CA GLU A 20 -1.79 -4.01 -10.17
C GLU A 20 -2.02 -4.10 -8.66
N LEU A 21 -1.71 -3.02 -7.95
CA LEU A 21 -1.95 -2.85 -6.52
C LEU A 21 -2.73 -1.56 -6.29
N LYS A 22 -3.97 -1.69 -5.83
CA LYS A 22 -4.79 -0.55 -5.38
C LYS A 22 -4.66 -0.39 -3.89
N LEU A 23 -4.40 0.84 -3.45
CA LEU A 23 -4.01 1.09 -2.07
C LEU A 23 -4.73 2.31 -1.49
N TYR A 24 -5.34 2.09 -0.33
CA TYR A 24 -5.83 3.13 0.57
C TYR A 24 -5.19 2.94 1.95
N ALA A 25 -4.42 3.93 2.41
CA ALA A 25 -3.81 3.91 3.73
C ALA A 25 -4.00 5.24 4.47
N GLN A 26 -4.42 5.15 5.73
CA GLN A 26 -4.69 6.28 6.61
C GLN A 26 -3.99 6.09 7.97
N GLY A 27 -3.57 7.18 8.61
CA GLY A 27 -2.88 7.18 9.90
C GLY A 27 -1.35 7.15 9.79
N LYS A 28 -0.70 6.20 10.47
CA LYS A 28 0.77 5.99 10.47
C LYS A 28 1.09 4.60 9.90
N SER A 29 0.59 4.33 8.69
CA SER A 29 0.78 3.04 8.05
C SER A 29 2.01 3.04 7.13
N TYR A 30 2.86 2.02 7.22
CA TYR A 30 3.98 1.80 6.29
C TYR A 30 3.68 0.59 5.42
N VAL A 31 3.52 0.79 4.12
CA VAL A 31 3.24 -0.28 3.16
C VAL A 31 4.48 -0.59 2.34
N TYR A 32 5.08 -1.75 2.60
CA TYR A 32 6.23 -2.30 1.89
C TYR A 32 5.76 -3.14 0.71
N VAL A 33 6.00 -2.66 -0.51
CA VAL A 33 5.53 -3.29 -1.76
C VAL A 33 6.68 -4.01 -2.44
N TYR A 34 6.55 -5.33 -2.58
CA TYR A 34 7.50 -6.19 -3.29
C TYR A 34 6.98 -6.57 -4.68
N GLY A 35 7.90 -6.65 -5.64
CA GLY A 35 7.60 -6.94 -7.04
C GLY A 35 7.49 -5.65 -7.87
N ASN A 36 6.96 -5.77 -9.08
CA ASN A 36 6.80 -4.62 -9.97
C ASN A 36 5.34 -4.41 -10.40
N PRO A 37 4.42 -4.17 -9.44
CA PRO A 37 3.06 -3.79 -9.79
C PRO A 37 3.02 -2.34 -10.28
N GLU A 38 2.02 -2.04 -11.09
CA GLU A 38 1.46 -0.70 -11.22
C GLU A 38 0.71 -0.37 -9.92
N ILE A 39 1.07 0.74 -9.29
CA ILE A 39 0.50 1.14 -8.00
C ILE A 39 -0.48 2.28 -8.24
N VAL A 40 -1.75 2.02 -7.91
CA VAL A 40 -2.82 3.02 -7.95
C VAL A 40 -3.18 3.38 -6.51
N VAL A 41 -3.06 4.66 -6.18
CA VAL A 41 -3.27 5.16 -4.82
C VAL A 41 -4.62 5.85 -4.75
N ASP A 42 -5.60 5.21 -4.11
CA ASP A 42 -6.93 5.76 -3.92
C ASP A 42 -6.97 6.71 -2.70
N GLY A 43 -6.03 6.56 -1.76
CA GLY A 43 -5.85 7.52 -0.67
C GLY A 43 -4.60 7.23 0.18
N LEU A 44 -3.85 8.28 0.52
CA LEU A 44 -2.68 8.20 1.39
C LEU A 44 -2.69 9.38 2.36
N ASN A 45 -3.20 9.15 3.57
CA ASN A 45 -3.49 10.22 4.53
C ASN A 45 -2.56 10.20 5.76
N ASP A 46 -2.47 11.38 6.40
CA ASP A 46 -1.70 11.69 7.60
C ASP A 46 -0.18 11.49 7.47
N LYS A 47 0.32 10.36 7.94
CA LYS A 47 1.75 10.01 7.99
C LYS A 47 2.02 8.66 7.32
N SER A 48 1.06 8.17 6.55
CA SER A 48 1.17 6.90 5.85
C SER A 48 2.18 6.99 4.70
N GLN A 49 2.93 5.91 4.45
CA GLN A 49 3.96 5.86 3.43
C GLN A 49 3.88 4.55 2.65
N ILE A 50 4.19 4.63 1.36
CA ILE A 50 4.36 3.46 0.48
C ILE A 50 5.84 3.37 0.15
N ILE A 51 6.45 2.21 0.41
CA ILE A 51 7.87 1.96 0.24
C ILE A 51 8.01 0.79 -0.73
N LYS A 52 8.47 1.09 -1.95
CA LYS A 52 8.80 0.04 -2.93
C LYS A 52 10.10 -0.65 -2.52
N LYS A 53 10.07 -1.98 -2.46
CA LYS A 53 11.19 -2.85 -2.05
C LYS A 53 11.67 -3.70 -3.22
#